data_AF-A0AAV1LAZ0-F1
#
_entry.id   AF-A0AAV1LAZ0-F1
#
_cell.length_a   1.000
_cell.length_b   1.000
_cell.length_c   1.000
_cell.angle_alpha   90.00
_cell.angle_beta   90.00
_cell.angle_gamma   90.00
#
_symmetry.space_group_name_H-M   'P 1'
#
loop_
_entity.id
_entity.type
_entity.pdbx_description
1 polymer ?
#
loop_
_entity_poly.entity_id
_entity_poly.type
_entity_poly.pdbx_seq_one_letter_code
_entity_poly.pdbx_strand_id
1 'polypeptide(L)'
;MPKEKQPLRFKLEKYRFFSAYEKSISTEKRFLISQHVCTSKHKQNITRKNKFKQQFFTDAVANNSQSSTFSKELCEAMISADIPLWKLNHFPFKQFMEKHSGKRISVESTLRKNYLSVIYENCLASIREYINDGPICITIDETTDSKKLQILKTGAFAV
;
A
#
# COMPACT_ATOMS: atom_id res chain seq x y z
N MET A 1 -5.79 -39.28 -33.16
CA MET A 1 -5.10 -39.05 -31.86
C MET A 1 -5.14 -37.57 -31.54
N PRO A 2 -5.86 -37.11 -30.50
CA PRO A 2 -5.87 -35.69 -30.16
C PRO A 2 -4.56 -35.35 -29.44
N LYS A 3 -3.90 -34.27 -29.89
CA LYS A 3 -2.67 -33.76 -29.29
C LYS A 3 -2.98 -33.14 -27.93
N GLU A 4 -2.37 -33.69 -26.89
CA GLU A 4 -2.38 -33.17 -25.53
C GLU A 4 -1.76 -31.76 -25.51
N LYS A 5 -2.55 -30.74 -25.18
CA LYS A 5 -2.08 -29.36 -25.07
C LYS A 5 -1.42 -29.19 -23.71
N GLN A 6 -0.10 -29.07 -23.70
CA GLN A 6 0.66 -28.75 -22.48
C GLN A 6 0.22 -27.39 -21.91
N PRO A 7 0.05 -27.24 -20.60
CA PRO A 7 -0.27 -25.96 -19.99
C PRO A 7 0.94 -25.03 -20.03
N LEU A 8 0.78 -23.90 -20.74
CA LEU A 8 1.73 -22.80 -20.75
C LEU A 8 1.79 -22.15 -19.37
N ARG A 9 2.88 -22.44 -18.63
CA ARG A 9 3.22 -21.80 -17.36
C ARG A 9 3.54 -20.32 -17.60
N PHE A 10 2.62 -19.43 -17.24
CA PHE A 10 2.91 -18.01 -17.10
C PHE A 10 3.74 -17.81 -15.84
N LYS A 11 5.02 -17.50 -16.02
CA LYS A 11 5.95 -17.13 -14.95
C LYS A 11 5.59 -15.70 -14.51
N LEU A 12 4.66 -15.58 -13.57
CA LEU A 12 4.57 -14.39 -12.73
C LEU A 12 5.71 -14.50 -11.74
N GLU A 13 6.78 -13.74 -11.96
CA GLU A 13 7.92 -13.74 -11.06
C GLU A 13 7.45 -13.28 -9.66
N LYS A 14 7.52 -14.24 -8.74
CA LYS A 14 7.51 -14.11 -7.29
C LYS A 14 6.18 -14.03 -6.52
N TYR A 15 5.10 -14.64 -7.01
CA TYR A 15 4.02 -15.10 -6.12
C TYR A 15 3.53 -16.48 -6.59
N ARG A 16 3.94 -17.54 -5.89
CA ARG A 16 3.42 -18.90 -6.07
C ARG A 16 2.04 -18.95 -5.40
N PHE A 17 0.99 -18.66 -6.17
CA PHE A 17 -0.38 -18.97 -5.74
C PHE A 17 -0.51 -20.50 -5.64
N PHE A 18 -0.69 -21.02 -4.43
CA PHE A 18 -1.13 -22.41 -4.25
C PHE A 18 -2.54 -22.54 -4.82
N SER A 19 -2.65 -23.41 -5.82
CA SER A 19 -3.88 -23.79 -6.50
C SER A 19 -4.83 -24.47 -5.50
N ALA A 20 -5.81 -23.72 -5.00
CA ALA A 20 -7.02 -24.32 -4.42
C ALA A 20 -8.27 -24.05 -5.27
N TYR A 21 -8.21 -23.14 -6.26
CA TYR A 21 -9.25 -22.98 -7.28
C TYR A 21 -8.63 -22.42 -8.56
N GLU A 22 -8.25 -23.28 -9.50
CA GLU A 22 -8.20 -22.91 -10.92
C GLU A 22 -9.65 -22.67 -11.39
N LYS A 23 -10.23 -21.52 -11.01
CA LYS A 23 -11.36 -21.00 -11.78
C LYS A 23 -10.76 -20.54 -13.10
N SER A 24 -10.87 -21.40 -14.11
CA SER A 24 -10.56 -21.04 -15.50
C SER A 24 -11.25 -19.73 -15.82
N ILE A 25 -10.49 -18.65 -15.95
CA ILE A 25 -11.02 -17.40 -16.51
C ILE A 25 -11.45 -17.79 -17.92
N SER A 26 -12.75 -17.63 -18.21
CA SER A 26 -13.26 -17.94 -19.55
C SER A 26 -12.42 -17.18 -20.58
N THR A 27 -12.15 -17.83 -21.72
CA THR A 27 -11.33 -17.27 -22.80
C THR A 27 -11.80 -15.86 -23.20
N GLU A 28 -13.12 -15.62 -23.14
CA GLU A 28 -13.76 -14.34 -23.37
C GLU A 28 -13.38 -13.27 -22.32
N LYS A 29 -13.45 -13.58 -21.01
CA LYS A 29 -13.02 -12.64 -19.96
C LYS A 29 -11.54 -12.29 -20.08
N ARG A 30 -10.71 -13.26 -20.45
CA ARG A 30 -9.27 -13.03 -20.70
C ARG A 30 -9.04 -12.13 -21.91
N PHE A 31 -9.77 -12.35 -22.99
CA PHE A 31 -9.71 -11.52 -24.19
C PHE A 31 -10.09 -10.06 -23.89
N LEU A 32 -11.19 -9.84 -23.15
CA LEU A 32 -11.66 -8.51 -22.77
C LEU A 32 -10.64 -7.74 -21.92
N ILE A 33 -10.00 -8.40 -20.94
CA ILE A 33 -8.94 -7.79 -20.12
C ILE A 33 -7.73 -7.44 -20.99
N SER A 34 -7.30 -8.36 -21.86
CA SER A 34 -6.16 -8.12 -22.74
C SER A 34 -6.44 -6.97 -23.71
N GLN A 35 -7.65 -6.88 -24.26
CA GLN A 35 -8.08 -5.79 -25.11
C GLN A 35 -8.10 -4.46 -24.33
N HIS A 36 -8.67 -4.45 -23.12
CA HIS A 36 -8.72 -3.27 -22.25
C HIS A 36 -7.33 -2.68 -22.00
N VAL A 37 -6.36 -3.49 -21.57
CA VAL A 37 -4.97 -3.06 -21.28
C VAL A 37 -4.30 -2.49 -22.53
N CYS A 38 -4.63 -3.01 -23.72
CA CYS A 38 -4.10 -2.52 -24.98
C CYS A 38 -4.75 -1.22 -25.49
N THR A 39 -5.91 -0.81 -24.94
CA THR A 39 -6.61 0.40 -25.41
C THR A 39 -5.79 1.67 -25.23
N SER A 40 -5.94 2.60 -26.17
CA SER A 40 -5.31 3.92 -26.12
C SER A 40 -5.67 4.69 -24.84
N LYS A 41 -6.92 4.54 -24.36
CA LYS A 41 -7.39 5.16 -23.11
C LYS A 41 -6.64 4.63 -21.88
N HIS A 42 -6.42 3.32 -21.79
CA HIS A 42 -5.63 2.72 -20.70
C HIS A 42 -4.18 3.22 -20.73
N LYS A 43 -3.54 3.19 -21.90
CA LYS A 43 -2.17 3.69 -22.09
C LYS A 43 -2.03 5.18 -21.78
N GLN A 44 -2.99 6.01 -22.21
CA GLN A 44 -3.03 7.45 -21.90
C GLN A 44 -3.25 7.73 -20.42
N ASN A 45 -4.07 6.93 -19.73
CA ASN A 45 -4.26 7.07 -18.29
C ASN A 45 -2.99 6.71 -17.50
N ILE A 46 -2.24 5.69 -17.94
CA ILE A 46 -0.92 5.35 -17.36
C ILE A 46 0.06 6.51 -17.57
N THR A 47 0.17 7.04 -18.79
CA THR A 47 1.09 8.16 -19.07
C THR A 47 0.69 9.43 -18.35
N ARG A 48 -0.61 9.72 -18.19
CA ARG A 48 -1.12 10.85 -17.38
C ARG A 48 -0.78 10.69 -15.91
N LYS A 49 -0.89 9.48 -15.33
CA LYS A 49 -0.44 9.22 -13.95
C LYS A 49 1.07 9.48 -13.79
N ASN A 50 1.88 9.15 -14.80
CA ASN A 50 3.32 9.40 -14.76
C ASN A 50 3.70 10.88 -14.95
N LYS A 51 2.97 11.63 -15.79
CA LYS A 51 3.16 13.09 -15.96
C LYS A 51 2.62 13.91 -14.79
N PHE A 52 1.54 13.46 -14.15
CA PHE A 52 1.01 14.04 -12.91
C PHE A 52 1.73 13.47 -11.68
N LYS A 53 3.04 13.33 -11.74
CA LYS A 53 3.87 13.34 -10.54
C LYS A 53 4.24 14.81 -10.33
N GLN A 54 3.43 15.55 -9.58
CA GLN A 54 3.98 16.81 -9.03
C GLN A 54 5.27 16.42 -8.31
N GLN A 55 6.40 16.99 -8.72
CA GLN A 55 7.63 16.94 -7.93
C GLN A 55 7.34 17.69 -6.64
N PHE A 56 6.82 16.97 -5.67
CA PHE A 56 6.77 17.44 -4.30
C PHE A 56 8.20 17.47 -3.77
N PHE A 57 8.55 18.49 -2.98
CA PHE A 57 9.84 18.61 -2.32
C PHE A 57 10.11 17.42 -1.38
N THR A 58 10.49 16.27 -1.92
CA THR A 58 10.92 15.10 -1.15
C THR A 58 12.37 15.22 -0.70
N ASP A 59 13.13 16.09 -1.36
CA ASP A 59 14.59 16.14 -1.20
C ASP A 59 15.05 17.15 -0.13
N ALA A 60 14.13 17.93 0.45
CA ALA A 60 14.47 18.98 1.43
C ALA A 60 14.61 18.49 2.89
N VAL A 61 14.39 17.19 3.17
CA VAL A 61 14.51 16.64 4.54
C VAL A 61 15.90 16.07 4.83
N ALA A 62 16.85 16.19 3.91
CA ALA A 62 18.22 15.68 4.11
C ALA A 62 19.07 16.52 5.09
N ASN A 63 18.67 17.74 5.46
CA ASN A 63 19.60 18.71 6.07
C ASN A 63 19.34 19.06 7.55
N ASN A 64 18.55 18.29 8.32
CA ASN A 64 18.49 18.48 9.78
C ASN A 64 18.29 17.14 10.52
N SER A 65 19.39 16.42 10.74
CA SER A 65 19.42 15.00 11.12
C SER A 65 18.71 14.64 12.43
N GLN A 66 18.72 15.51 13.45
CA GLN A 66 18.06 15.22 14.74
C GLN A 66 16.57 15.54 14.75
N SER A 67 16.14 16.61 14.07
CA SER A 67 14.71 16.96 13.98
C SER A 67 13.95 16.03 13.05
N SER A 68 14.59 15.53 11.99
CA SER A 68 13.98 14.57 11.06
C SER A 68 13.80 13.20 11.72
N THR A 69 14.77 12.75 12.54
CA THR A 69 14.69 11.48 13.27
C THR A 69 13.53 11.46 14.25
N PHE A 70 13.38 12.49 15.09
CA PHE A 70 12.26 12.58 16.04
C PHE A 70 10.89 12.58 15.37
N SER A 71 10.72 13.37 14.31
CA SER A 71 9.42 13.42 13.61
C SER A 71 9.09 12.09 12.94
N LYS A 72 10.09 11.35 12.45
CA LYS A 72 9.92 10.00 11.92
C LYS A 72 9.50 9.01 13.01
N GLU A 73 10.23 8.96 14.12
CA GLU A 73 9.95 8.07 15.26
C GLU A 73 8.57 8.36 15.86
N LEU A 74 8.20 9.64 15.98
CA LEU A 74 6.87 10.03 16.42
C LEU A 74 5.79 9.53 15.46
N CYS A 75 5.97 9.73 14.16
CA CYS A 75 5.01 9.28 13.14
C CYS A 75 4.83 7.76 13.22
N GLU A 76 5.92 7.01 13.32
CA GLU A 76 5.94 5.57 13.44
C GLU A 76 5.24 5.09 14.72
N ALA A 77 5.53 5.70 15.87
CA ALA A 77 4.87 5.36 17.14
C ALA A 77 3.36 5.61 17.09
N MET A 78 2.91 6.72 16.49
CA MET A 78 1.49 7.01 16.35
C MET A 78 0.78 5.96 15.49
N ILE A 79 1.35 5.62 14.33
CA ILE A 79 0.76 4.64 13.40
C ILE A 79 0.74 3.25 14.02
N SER A 80 1.84 2.82 14.64
CA SER A 80 1.95 1.51 15.29
C SER A 80 1.00 1.34 16.48
N ALA A 81 0.65 2.44 17.15
CA ALA A 81 -0.35 2.45 18.23
C ALA A 81 -1.81 2.65 17.73
N ASP A 82 -2.04 2.64 16.41
CA ASP A 82 -3.33 2.93 15.77
C ASP A 82 -3.92 4.29 16.20
N ILE A 83 -3.04 5.29 16.40
CA ILE A 83 -3.42 6.65 16.79
C ILE A 83 -3.34 7.55 15.56
N PRO A 84 -4.47 8.17 15.15
CA PRO A 84 -4.47 9.08 14.01
C PRO A 84 -3.56 10.30 14.21
N LEU A 85 -2.75 10.61 13.20
CA LEU A 85 -1.81 11.75 13.22
C LEU A 85 -2.49 13.11 13.46
N TRP A 86 -3.77 13.26 13.09
CA TRP A 86 -4.48 14.53 13.28
C TRP A 86 -4.64 14.91 14.75
N LYS A 87 -4.56 13.92 15.68
CA LYS A 87 -4.58 14.19 17.11
C LYS A 87 -3.42 15.07 17.57
N LEU A 88 -2.30 15.11 16.85
CA LEU A 88 -1.17 16.01 17.12
C LEU A 88 -1.52 17.49 16.92
N ASN A 89 -2.59 17.80 16.20
CA ASN A 89 -3.04 19.18 16.02
C ASN A 89 -3.86 19.68 17.23
N HIS A 90 -4.23 18.78 18.16
CA HIS A 90 -4.97 19.15 19.37
C HIS A 90 -4.05 19.92 20.33
N PHE A 91 -4.39 21.18 20.61
CA PHE A 91 -3.49 22.12 21.31
C PHE A 91 -2.96 21.60 22.67
N PRO A 92 -3.79 21.12 23.62
CA PRO A 92 -3.29 20.57 24.87
C PRO A 92 -2.33 19.39 24.70
N PHE A 93 -2.61 18.50 23.74
CA PHE A 93 -1.79 17.32 23.48
C PHE A 93 -0.45 17.72 22.86
N LYS A 94 -0.49 18.64 21.90
CA LYS A 94 0.71 19.22 21.29
C LYS A 94 1.57 19.92 22.34
N GLN A 95 0.98 20.76 23.19
CA GLN A 95 1.71 21.48 24.23
C GLN A 95 2.35 20.54 25.24
N PHE A 96 1.63 19.49 25.66
CA PHE A 96 2.19 18.43 26.51
C PHE A 96 3.42 17.80 25.87
N MET A 97 3.32 17.36 24.62
CA MET A 97 4.42 16.73 23.91
C MET A 97 5.61 17.69 23.71
N GLU A 98 5.38 18.94 23.31
CA GLU A 98 6.45 19.94 23.14
C GLU A 98 7.17 20.23 24.46
N LYS A 99 6.41 20.34 25.56
CA LYS A 99 6.96 20.57 26.91
C LYS A 99 7.87 19.44 27.36
N HIS A 100 7.47 18.18 27.15
CA HIS A 100 8.22 17.03 27.65
C HIS A 100 9.31 16.54 26.69
N SER A 101 9.18 16.77 25.39
CA SER A 101 10.21 16.40 24.41
C SER A 101 11.27 17.48 24.18
N GLY A 102 10.99 18.73 24.55
CA GLY A 102 11.84 19.89 24.21
C GLY A 102 11.91 20.16 22.71
N LYS A 103 11.09 19.49 21.90
CA LYS A 103 11.08 19.57 20.44
C LYS A 103 9.74 20.10 19.96
N ARG A 104 9.75 20.84 18.85
CA ARG A 104 8.52 21.28 18.18
C ARG A 104 7.87 20.11 17.47
N ILE A 105 6.55 19.97 17.61
CA ILE A 105 5.79 18.92 16.94
C ILE A 105 5.39 19.39 15.55
N SER A 106 5.79 18.60 14.55
CA SER A 106 5.40 18.80 13.15
C SER A 106 3.88 18.58 12.99
N VAL A 107 3.25 19.37 12.14
CA VAL A 107 1.82 19.21 11.83
C VAL A 107 1.56 17.91 11.07
N GLU A 108 0.34 17.38 11.21
CA GLU A 108 -0.07 16.10 10.61
C GLU A 108 0.23 16.02 9.10
N SER A 109 -0.01 17.08 8.34
CA SER A 109 0.24 17.11 6.89
C SER A 109 1.72 16.94 6.54
N THR A 110 2.63 17.50 7.35
CA THR A 110 4.08 17.35 7.18
C THR A 110 4.51 15.91 7.46
N LEU A 111 4.00 15.31 8.54
CA LEU A 111 4.30 13.93 8.90
C LEU A 111 3.83 12.95 7.82
N ARG A 112 2.60 13.14 7.35
CA ARG A 112 1.99 12.33 6.29
C ARG A 112 2.78 12.38 4.99
N LYS A 113 3.26 13.57 4.58
CA LYS A 113 3.98 13.75 3.32
C LYS A 113 5.40 13.20 3.35
N ASN A 114 6.10 13.39 4.47
CA ASN A 114 7.53 13.14 4.53
C ASN A 114 7.90 11.73 5.04
N TYR A 115 7.07 11.14 5.90
CA TYR A 115 7.45 9.92 6.63
C TYR A 115 6.50 8.74 6.43
N LEU A 116 5.20 8.99 6.18
CA LEU A 116 4.22 7.89 6.10
C LEU A 116 4.53 6.89 4.97
N SER A 117 5.00 7.36 3.81
CA SER A 117 5.39 6.49 2.70
C SER A 117 6.56 5.58 3.08
N VAL A 118 7.59 6.14 3.72
CA VAL A 118 8.78 5.39 4.16
C VAL A 118 8.42 4.35 5.22
N ILE A 119 7.58 4.72 6.20
CA ILE A 119 7.12 3.80 7.25
C ILE A 119 6.30 2.66 6.65
N TYR A 120 5.42 2.97 5.69
CA TYR A 120 4.63 1.97 4.98
C TYR A 120 5.52 0.97 4.23
N GLU A 121 6.49 1.45 3.44
CA GLU A 121 7.39 0.56 2.68
C GLU A 121 8.24 -0.31 3.61
N ASN A 122 8.71 0.23 4.74
CA ASN A 122 9.45 -0.54 5.74
C ASN A 122 8.59 -1.64 6.37
N CYS A 123 7.36 -1.31 6.77
CA CYS A 123 6.42 -2.29 7.31
C CYS A 123 6.11 -3.39 6.29
N LEU A 124 5.89 -3.00 5.03
CA LEU A 124 5.65 -3.94 3.94
C LEU A 124 6.86 -4.85 3.68
N ALA A 125 8.08 -4.31 3.79
CA ALA A 125 9.31 -5.09 3.70
C ALA A 125 9.41 -6.11 4.85
N SER A 126 9.14 -5.70 6.10
CA SER A 126 9.11 -6.61 7.26
C SER A 126 8.07 -7.71 7.11
N ILE A 127 6.88 -7.39 6.62
CA ILE A 127 5.83 -8.40 6.35
C ILE A 127 6.29 -9.38 5.27
N ARG A 128 6.89 -8.89 4.17
CA ARG A 128 7.42 -9.74 3.10
C ARG A 128 8.55 -10.63 3.58
N GLU A 129 9.42 -10.13 4.44
CA GLU A 129 10.51 -10.90 5.05
C GLU A 129 9.96 -11.98 5.99
N TYR A 130 8.97 -11.63 6.81
CA TYR A 130 8.30 -12.58 7.71
C TYR A 130 7.61 -13.72 6.95
N ILE A 131 6.90 -13.40 5.86
CA ILE A 131 6.23 -14.39 5.02
C ILE A 131 7.26 -15.19 4.19
N ASN A 132 8.32 -14.53 3.74
CA ASN A 132 9.34 -15.08 2.85
C ASN A 132 8.71 -15.72 1.59
N ASP A 133 9.10 -16.97 1.25
CA ASP A 133 8.49 -17.77 0.18
C ASP A 133 7.35 -18.69 0.70
N GLY A 134 6.83 -18.40 1.90
CA GLY A 134 5.74 -19.15 2.52
C GLY A 134 4.40 -19.01 1.79
N PRO A 135 3.50 -19.99 1.93
CA PRO A 135 2.15 -19.91 1.38
C PRO A 135 1.33 -18.80 2.04
N ILE A 136 0.60 -18.03 1.22
CA ILE A 136 -0.34 -16.99 1.67
C ILE A 136 -1.76 -17.43 1.31
N CYS A 137 -2.65 -17.44 2.29
CA CYS A 137 -4.09 -17.56 2.07
C CYS A 137 -4.72 -16.16 1.95
N ILE A 138 -5.53 -15.95 0.92
CA ILE A 138 -6.26 -14.68 0.71
C ILE A 138 -7.76 -14.96 0.79
N THR A 139 -8.45 -14.25 1.67
CA THR A 139 -9.91 -14.27 1.77
C THR A 139 -10.49 -12.98 1.23
N ILE A 140 -11.59 -13.06 0.50
CA ILE A 140 -12.26 -11.91 -0.09
C ILE A 140 -13.72 -11.96 0.35
N ASP A 141 -14.17 -10.91 1.03
CA ASP A 141 -15.54 -10.73 1.50
C ASP A 141 -16.12 -9.45 0.88
N GLU A 142 -17.19 -9.58 0.10
CA GLU A 142 -17.89 -8.44 -0.50
C GLU A 142 -19.09 -8.08 0.37
N THR A 143 -19.07 -6.87 0.91
CA THR A 143 -20.13 -6.34 1.76
C THR A 143 -20.70 -5.07 1.16
N THR A 144 -21.98 -4.79 1.39
CA THR A 144 -22.61 -3.54 0.97
C THR A 144 -22.98 -2.74 2.22
N ASP A 145 -22.45 -1.52 2.34
CA ASP A 145 -22.81 -0.62 3.44
C ASP A 145 -24.27 -0.13 3.29
N SER A 146 -24.85 0.35 4.38
CA SER A 146 -26.11 1.10 4.48
C SER A 146 -26.28 2.19 3.41
N LYS A 147 -25.18 2.75 2.89
CA LYS A 147 -25.15 3.73 1.80
C LYS A 147 -25.13 3.10 0.38
N LYS A 148 -25.35 1.79 0.26
CA LYS A 148 -25.27 0.98 -0.98
C LYS A 148 -23.91 1.02 -1.66
N LEU A 149 -22.85 1.35 -0.92
CA LEU A 149 -21.48 1.27 -1.40
C LEU A 149 -21.00 -0.18 -1.26
N GLN A 150 -20.52 -0.75 -2.36
CA GLN A 150 -19.83 -2.05 -2.33
C GLN A 150 -18.45 -1.86 -1.70
N ILE A 151 -18.16 -2.67 -0.69
CA ILE A 151 -16.92 -2.71 0.07
C ILE A 151 -16.34 -4.12 -0.07
N LEU A 152 -15.19 -4.21 -0.73
CA LEU A 152 -14.41 -5.43 -0.81
C LEU A 152 -13.43 -5.46 0.37
N LYS A 153 -13.61 -6.41 1.29
CA LYS A 153 -12.68 -6.67 2.39
C LYS A 153 -11.77 -7.81 1.98
N THR A 154 -10.46 -7.62 2.08
CA THR A 154 -9.48 -8.65 1.79
C THR A 154 -8.71 -9.00 3.06
N GLY A 155 -8.82 -10.24 3.51
CA GLY A 155 -7.96 -10.81 4.54
C GLY A 155 -6.78 -11.54 3.88
N ALA A 156 -5.61 -11.47 4.50
CA ALA A 156 -4.46 -12.28 4.10
C ALA A 156 -3.85 -12.93 5.34
N PHE A 157 -3.56 -14.22 5.28
CA PHE A 157 -2.96 -14.99 6.37
C PHE A 157 -1.74 -15.74 5.83
N ALA A 158 -0.61 -15.61 6.50
CA ALA A 158 0.54 -16.49 6.29
C ALA A 158 0.21 -17.86 6.91
N VAL A 159 0.48 -18.94 6.18
CA VAL A 159 0.21 -20.33 6.61
C VAL A 159 1.49 -21.03 7.03
#